data_AF-A0A960F3W3-F1
#
_entry.id   AF-A0A960F3W3-F1
#
_cell.length_a   1.000
_cell.length_b   1.000
_cell.length_c   1.000
_cell.angle_alpha   90.00
_cell.angle_beta   90.00
_cell.angle_gamma   90.00
#
_symmetry.space_group_name_H-M   'P 1'
#
loop_
_entity.id
_entity.type
_entity.pdbx_description
1 polymer ?
#
loop_
_entity_poly.entity_id
_entity_poly.type
_entity_poly.pdbx_seq_one_letter_code
_entity_poly.pdbx_strand_id
1 'polypeptide(L)'
;MREIYTALTGRDLPEAMPPRERRTIDAVLTHPDGTRRLVEIDEKQHFTPPRAVVLDHYPDDLPTGFDAPEWAARARAAKRLPGGGFARPCPPLFPDPGGRHLQRAFRDGLADLLPSVHGWRPTLRIADFEVVDWIHAADVADRMAALVGRRLAT
;
A
#
# COMPACT_ATOMS: atom_id res chain seq x y z
N MET A 1 -3.38 13.51 2.68
CA MET A 1 -3.55 13.26 1.22
C MET A 1 -2.96 14.34 0.33
N ARG A 2 -3.28 15.64 0.52
CA ARG A 2 -2.71 16.72 -0.28
C ARG A 2 -1.17 16.74 -0.17
N GLU A 3 -0.65 16.73 1.05
CA GLU A 3 0.80 16.67 1.32
C GLU A 3 1.48 15.48 0.66
N ILE A 4 0.91 14.28 0.77
CA ILE A 4 1.41 13.07 0.09
C ILE A 4 1.49 13.27 -1.43
N TYR A 5 0.43 13.81 -2.05
CA TYR A 5 0.42 14.06 -3.49
C TYR A 5 1.49 15.08 -3.89
N THR A 6 1.62 16.16 -3.13
CA THR A 6 2.64 17.19 -3.35
C THR A 6 4.05 16.64 -3.16
N ALA A 7 4.29 15.81 -2.14
CA ALA A 7 5.57 15.15 -1.92
C ALA A 7 5.95 14.19 -3.08
N LEU A 8 4.96 13.52 -3.68
CA LEU A 8 5.18 12.62 -4.80
C LEU A 8 5.39 13.32 -6.15
N THR A 9 4.74 14.47 -6.36
CA THR A 9 4.61 15.07 -7.70
C THR A 9 5.13 16.49 -7.83
N GLY A 10 5.33 17.20 -6.71
CA GLY A 10 5.60 18.64 -6.68
C GLY A 10 4.41 19.51 -7.09
N ARG A 11 3.20 18.94 -7.18
CA ARG A 11 1.99 19.62 -7.68
C ARG A 11 0.91 19.66 -6.59
N ASP A 12 -0.06 20.56 -6.78
CA ASP A 12 -1.26 20.60 -5.94
C ASP A 12 -2.26 19.52 -6.38
N LEU A 13 -2.81 18.80 -5.39
CA LEU A 13 -3.86 17.83 -5.66
C LEU A 13 -5.11 18.58 -6.13
N PRO A 14 -5.67 18.26 -7.31
CA PRO A 14 -6.90 18.87 -7.80
C PRO A 14 -8.03 18.70 -6.78
N GLU A 15 -8.90 19.70 -6.68
CA GLU A 15 -10.05 19.67 -5.77
C GLU A 15 -11.02 18.52 -6.11
N ALA A 16 -11.25 18.29 -7.39
CA ALA A 16 -12.04 17.18 -7.88
C ALA A 16 -11.14 16.06 -8.42
N MET A 17 -11.29 14.87 -7.86
CA MET A 17 -10.58 13.68 -8.36
C MET A 17 -11.11 13.27 -9.74
N PRO A 18 -10.23 12.99 -10.72
CA PRO A 18 -10.65 12.52 -12.03
C PRO A 18 -11.43 11.19 -11.91
N PRO A 19 -12.55 10.99 -12.64
CA PRO A 19 -13.37 9.78 -12.53
C PRO A 19 -12.66 8.45 -12.84
N ARG A 20 -11.52 8.52 -13.55
CA ARG A 20 -10.65 7.39 -13.90
C ARG A 20 -9.68 7.00 -12.78
N GLU A 21 -9.58 7.81 -11.73
CA GLU A 21 -8.77 7.49 -10.57
C GLU A 21 -9.53 6.50 -9.69
N ARG A 22 -9.32 5.21 -9.97
CA ARG A 22 -9.94 4.08 -9.26
C ARG A 22 -8.87 3.06 -8.88
N ARG A 23 -9.08 2.39 -7.76
CA ARG A 23 -8.25 1.29 -7.27
C ARG A 23 -9.14 0.07 -7.03
N THR A 24 -8.65 -1.11 -7.42
CA THR A 24 -9.18 -2.39 -6.95
C THR A 24 -8.42 -2.77 -5.67
N ILE A 25 -9.15 -3.16 -4.62
CA ILE A 25 -8.58 -3.74 -3.40
C ILE A 25 -8.59 -5.26 -3.56
N ASP A 26 -7.57 -5.95 -3.06
CA ASP A 26 -7.50 -7.42 -3.16
C ASP A 26 -8.62 -8.12 -2.38
N ALA A 27 -8.87 -7.71 -1.14
CA ALA A 27 -10.01 -8.22 -0.36
C ALA A 27 -10.54 -7.26 0.71
N VAL A 28 -11.80 -7.47 1.08
CA VAL A 28 -12.43 -6.86 2.27
C VAL A 28 -12.82 -7.97 3.23
N LEU A 29 -12.24 -7.94 4.42
CA LEU A 29 -12.59 -8.86 5.50
C LEU A 29 -13.70 -8.24 6.36
N THR A 30 -14.76 -9.00 6.61
CA THR A 30 -15.81 -8.63 7.59
C THR A 30 -15.61 -9.46 8.85
N HIS A 31 -15.47 -8.78 9.98
CA HIS A 31 -15.27 -9.40 11.29
C HIS A 31 -16.61 -9.82 11.91
N PRO A 32 -16.61 -10.74 12.90
CA PRO A 32 -17.84 -11.17 13.58
C PRO A 32 -18.65 -10.04 14.23
N ASP A 33 -17.98 -8.95 14.66
CA ASP A 33 -18.61 -7.75 15.22
C ASP A 33 -19.20 -6.80 14.15
N GLY A 34 -19.16 -7.19 12.87
CA GLY A 34 -19.62 -6.40 11.74
C GLY A 34 -18.64 -5.35 11.23
N THR A 35 -17.52 -5.12 11.93
CA THR A 35 -16.47 -4.21 11.44
C THR A 35 -15.78 -4.79 10.22
N ARG A 36 -15.18 -3.91 9.40
CA ARG A 36 -14.51 -4.30 8.16
C ARG A 36 -13.04 -3.89 8.18
N ARG A 37 -12.23 -4.58 7.39
CA ARG A 37 -10.81 -4.31 7.18
C ARG A 37 -10.44 -4.55 5.72
N LEU A 38 -9.55 -3.74 5.16
CA LEU A 38 -8.94 -4.03 3.86
C LEU A 38 -7.78 -5.02 4.04
N VAL A 39 -7.64 -5.94 3.11
CA VAL A 39 -6.49 -6.85 3.01
C VAL A 39 -5.85 -6.66 1.64
N GLU A 40 -4.55 -6.41 1.63
CA GLU A 40 -3.76 -6.14 0.43
C GLU A 40 -2.50 -7.02 0.44
N ILE A 41 -2.11 -7.50 -0.74
CA ILE A 41 -0.90 -8.30 -0.95
C ILE A 41 0.15 -7.44 -1.65
N ASP A 42 1.23 -7.14 -0.94
CA ASP A 42 2.30 -6.30 -1.47
C ASP A 42 3.34 -7.16 -2.19
N GLU A 43 3.21 -7.28 -3.50
CA GLU A 43 4.26 -7.84 -4.35
C GLU A 43 5.51 -6.94 -4.39
N LYS A 44 6.65 -7.48 -4.84
CA LYS A 44 7.94 -6.76 -5.01
C LYS A 44 7.80 -5.38 -5.66
N GLN A 45 6.84 -5.24 -6.57
CA GLN A 45 6.57 -4.02 -7.33
C GLN A 45 5.89 -2.89 -6.54
N HIS A 46 5.47 -3.12 -5.30
CA HIS A 46 4.99 -2.09 -4.36
C HIS A 46 6.16 -1.44 -3.58
N PHE A 47 7.28 -2.14 -3.41
CA PHE A 47 8.44 -1.65 -2.67
C PHE A 47 9.34 -0.77 -3.56
N THR A 48 8.99 0.51 -3.64
CA THR A 48 9.68 1.52 -4.47
C THR A 48 9.91 2.82 -3.69
N PRO A 49 10.88 3.67 -4.06
CA PRO A 49 11.11 4.94 -3.34
C PRO A 49 9.86 5.82 -3.20
N PRO A 50 8.96 5.95 -4.19
CA PRO A 50 7.67 6.62 -4.00
C PRO A 50 6.82 6.04 -2.86
N ARG A 51 6.82 4.72 -2.66
CA ARG A 51 6.10 4.09 -1.54
C ARG A 51 6.69 4.48 -0.20
N ALA A 52 8.01 4.58 -0.09
CA ALA A 52 8.66 5.08 1.12
C ALA A 52 8.23 6.53 1.43
N VAL A 53 8.21 7.41 0.42
CA VAL A 53 7.72 8.79 0.58
C VAL A 53 6.29 8.82 1.13
N VAL A 54 5.41 7.97 0.61
CA VAL A 54 4.02 7.89 1.09
C VAL A 54 3.95 7.47 2.55
N LEU A 55 4.70 6.44 2.95
CA LEU A 55 4.73 5.91 4.32
C LEU A 55 5.32 6.93 5.30
N ASP A 56 6.36 7.66 4.89
CA ASP A 56 6.99 8.72 5.70
C ASP A 56 6.04 9.91 5.98
N HIS A 57 4.93 10.03 5.23
CA HIS A 57 3.91 11.07 5.41
C HIS A 57 2.63 10.56 6.08
N TYR A 58 2.66 9.36 6.66
CA TYR A 58 1.54 8.91 7.48
C TYR A 58 1.48 9.73 8.77
N PRO A 59 0.28 10.05 9.29
CA PRO A 59 0.15 10.59 10.64
C PRO A 59 0.82 9.65 11.64
N ASP A 60 1.53 10.21 12.62
CA ASP A 60 2.25 9.43 13.65
C ASP A 60 1.31 8.50 14.45
N ASP A 61 0.03 8.86 14.55
CA ASP A 61 -1.00 8.12 15.27
C ASP A 61 -1.85 7.22 14.37
N LEU A 62 -1.52 7.08 13.08
CA LEU A 62 -2.26 6.21 12.17
C LEU A 62 -2.00 4.73 12.53
N PRO A 63 -3.02 3.98 12.97
CA PRO A 63 -2.85 2.56 13.20
C PRO A 63 -2.74 1.82 11.86
N THR A 64 -1.76 0.92 11.75
CA THR A 64 -1.55 0.04 10.59
C THR A 64 -1.59 -1.43 10.99
N GLY A 65 -2.16 -2.28 10.16
CA GLY A 65 -2.11 -3.74 10.32
C GLY A 65 -0.82 -4.37 9.77
N PHE A 66 0.23 -3.57 9.59
CA PHE A 66 1.55 -3.93 9.08
C PHE A 66 2.62 -3.01 9.70
N ASP A 67 3.90 -3.37 9.58
CA ASP A 67 5.01 -2.57 10.11
C ASP A 67 5.37 -1.47 9.09
N ALA A 68 4.76 -0.30 9.21
CA ALA A 68 5.00 0.82 8.28
C ALA A 68 6.49 1.24 8.21
N PRO A 69 7.23 1.34 9.34
CA PRO A 69 8.68 1.56 9.31
C PRO A 69 9.47 0.51 8.51
N GLU A 70 9.19 -0.79 8.70
CA GLU A 70 9.86 -1.84 7.91
C GLU A 70 9.52 -1.71 6.43
N TRP A 71 8.24 -1.50 6.08
CA TRP A 71 7.82 -1.30 4.69
C TRP A 71 8.53 -0.11 4.05
N ALA A 72 8.66 1.01 4.77
CA ALA A 72 9.36 2.20 4.29
C ALA A 72 10.85 1.91 4.08
N ALA A 73 11.50 1.20 5.01
CA ALA A 73 12.90 0.80 4.88
C ALA A 73 13.14 -0.11 3.66
N ARG A 74 12.28 -1.11 3.44
CA ARG A 74 12.35 -2.02 2.28
C ARG A 74 12.10 -1.28 0.97
N ALA A 75 11.11 -0.40 0.94
CA ALA A 75 10.78 0.42 -0.22
C ALA A 75 11.93 1.38 -0.59
N ARG A 76 12.61 1.95 0.41
CA ARG A 76 13.77 2.83 0.24
C ARG A 76 15.01 2.07 -0.26
N ALA A 77 15.18 0.82 0.16
CA ALA A 77 16.30 -0.03 -0.26
C ALA A 77 16.20 -0.56 -1.70
N ALA A 78 15.11 -0.29 -2.42
CA ALA A 78 14.89 -0.77 -3.77
C ALA A 78 15.93 -0.20 -4.76
N LYS A 79 16.90 -1.04 -5.16
CA LYS A 79 18.01 -0.66 -6.07
C LYS A 79 17.61 -0.52 -7.53
N ARG A 80 16.50 -1.14 -7.93
CA ARG A 80 15.99 -1.12 -9.30
C ARG A 80 14.48 -1.10 -9.27
N LEU A 81 13.89 -0.10 -9.92
CA LEU A 81 12.46 -0.12 -10.21
C LEU A 81 12.20 -1.25 -11.22
N PRO A 82 11.28 -2.19 -10.94
CA PRO A 82 10.98 -3.26 -11.88
C PRO A 82 10.47 -2.71 -13.22
N GLY A 83 11.18 -3.02 -14.32
CA GLY A 83 10.69 -3.07 -15.71
C GLY A 83 10.50 -1.76 -16.50
N GLY A 84 11.03 -1.72 -17.73
CA GLY A 84 10.60 -0.78 -18.76
C GLY A 84 9.11 -0.96 -19.06
N GLY A 85 8.36 0.15 -19.11
CA GLY A 85 6.89 0.18 -19.22
C GLY A 85 6.15 0.45 -17.89
N PHE A 86 6.77 0.19 -16.73
CA PHE A 86 6.17 0.48 -15.42
C PHE A 86 6.31 1.96 -15.00
N ALA A 87 7.12 2.74 -15.71
CA ALA A 87 7.27 4.18 -15.54
C ALA A 87 6.36 5.00 -16.49
N ARG A 88 5.30 4.40 -17.06
CA ARG A 88 4.40 5.15 -17.95
C ARG A 88 3.73 6.32 -17.21
N PRO A 89 3.62 7.49 -17.85
CA PRO A 89 2.67 8.52 -17.43
C PRO A 89 1.27 7.96 -17.18
N CYS A 90 0.61 8.49 -16.16
CA CYS A 90 -0.77 8.21 -15.78
C CYS A 90 -1.52 9.54 -15.58
N PRO A 91 -1.80 10.27 -16.68
CA PRO A 91 -2.55 11.53 -16.60
C PRO A 91 -4.01 11.28 -16.11
N PRO A 92 -4.63 12.31 -15.50
CA PRO A 92 -4.10 13.66 -15.35
C PRO A 92 -3.28 13.86 -14.07
N LEU A 93 -3.33 12.94 -13.10
CA LEU A 93 -2.68 13.13 -11.80
C LEU A 93 -1.17 12.85 -11.80
N PHE A 94 -0.70 11.95 -12.65
CA PHE A 94 0.72 11.58 -12.70
C PHE A 94 1.22 11.63 -14.14
N PRO A 95 1.20 12.81 -14.81
CA PRO A 95 1.44 12.92 -16.25
C PRO A 95 2.91 12.77 -16.67
N ASP A 96 3.84 12.74 -15.71
CA ASP A 96 5.27 12.72 -15.97
C ASP A 96 5.82 11.28 -16.08
N PRO A 97 7.03 11.09 -16.65
CA PRO A 97 7.72 9.81 -16.60
C PRO A 97 7.85 9.29 -15.15
N GLY A 98 7.62 8.00 -14.96
CA GLY A 98 7.50 7.40 -13.63
C GLY A 98 6.09 7.47 -13.04
N GLY A 99 5.12 8.10 -13.71
CA GLY A 99 3.80 8.38 -13.18
C GLY A 99 3.04 7.17 -12.63
N ARG A 100 3.18 5.99 -13.23
CA ARG A 100 2.57 4.75 -12.72
C ARG A 100 3.13 4.31 -11.36
N HIS A 101 4.41 4.55 -11.05
CA HIS A 101 4.97 4.27 -9.72
C HIS A 101 4.42 5.24 -8.68
N LEU A 102 4.33 6.53 -9.03
CA LEU A 102 3.73 7.55 -8.17
C LEU A 102 2.25 7.26 -7.91
N GLN A 103 1.50 6.91 -8.96
CA GLN A 103 0.08 6.55 -8.86
C GLN A 103 -0.13 5.33 -7.96
N ARG A 104 0.69 4.29 -8.13
CA ARG A 104 0.61 3.09 -7.29
C ARG A 104 0.85 3.45 -5.82
N ALA A 105 1.95 4.14 -5.52
CA ALA A 105 2.27 4.53 -4.15
C ALA A 105 1.16 5.40 -3.54
N PHE A 106 0.67 6.39 -4.28
CA PHE A 106 -0.43 7.26 -3.83
C PHE A 106 -1.70 6.48 -3.52
N ARG A 107 -2.09 5.56 -4.42
CA ARG A 107 -3.24 4.68 -4.22
C ARG A 107 -3.03 3.73 -3.04
N ASP A 108 -1.81 3.24 -2.80
CA ASP A 108 -1.51 2.37 -1.66
C ASP A 108 -1.69 3.17 -0.35
N GLY A 109 -1.25 4.43 -0.33
CA GLY A 109 -1.52 5.36 0.76
C GLY A 109 -3.00 5.57 1.04
N LEU A 110 -3.80 5.77 -0.01
CA LEU A 110 -5.25 5.89 0.13
C LEU A 110 -5.89 4.65 0.75
N ALA A 111 -5.45 3.45 0.35
CA ALA A 111 -5.94 2.20 0.93
C ALA A 111 -5.59 2.07 2.42
N ASP A 112 -4.50 2.68 2.90
CA ASP A 112 -4.14 2.62 4.31
C ASP A 112 -4.83 3.71 5.16
N LEU A 113 -5.11 4.88 4.56
CA LEU A 113 -5.69 6.03 5.25
C LEU A 113 -7.22 6.02 5.29
N LEU A 114 -7.89 5.49 4.27
CA LEU A 114 -9.36 5.50 4.19
C LEU A 114 -10.07 4.66 5.26
N PRO A 115 -9.55 3.51 5.74
CA PRO A 115 -10.24 2.72 6.75
C PRO A 115 -10.61 3.53 8.00
N SER A 116 -9.71 4.36 8.53
CA SER A 116 -9.98 5.16 9.74
C SER A 116 -11.12 6.17 9.53
N VAL A 117 -11.21 6.75 8.33
CA VAL A 117 -12.29 7.68 7.93
C VAL A 117 -13.65 6.97 7.90
N HIS A 118 -13.68 5.68 7.58
CA HIS A 118 -14.90 4.88 7.49
C HIS A 118 -15.24 4.10 8.77
N GLY A 119 -14.47 4.26 9.85
CA GLY A 119 -14.63 3.46 11.08
C GLY A 119 -14.27 1.99 10.89
N TRP A 120 -13.44 1.68 9.90
CA TRP A 120 -12.94 0.33 9.61
C TRP A 120 -11.65 0.08 10.39
N ARG A 121 -11.33 -1.20 10.61
CA ARG A 121 -10.07 -1.60 11.22
C ARG A 121 -8.90 -1.28 10.25
N PRO A 122 -7.70 -1.04 10.78
CA PRO A 122 -6.49 -0.75 10.00
C PRO A 122 -6.25 -1.74 8.86
N THR A 123 -5.80 -1.26 7.69
CA THR A 123 -5.45 -2.15 6.56
C THR A 123 -4.39 -3.17 6.97
N LEU A 124 -4.65 -4.44 6.67
CA LEU A 124 -3.69 -5.52 6.82
C LEU A 124 -2.98 -5.71 5.49
N ARG A 125 -1.64 -5.76 5.55
CA ARG A 125 -0.80 -6.05 4.39
C ARG A 125 0.03 -7.30 4.65
N ILE A 126 0.19 -8.11 3.61
CA ILE A 126 1.12 -9.23 3.58
C ILE A 126 2.11 -8.94 2.46
N ALA A 127 3.39 -8.85 2.79
CA ALA A 127 4.42 -8.55 1.81
C ALA A 127 5.08 -9.81 1.23
N ASP A 128 5.48 -9.73 -0.04
CA ASP A 128 6.28 -10.75 -0.71
C ASP A 128 7.52 -11.14 0.12
N PHE A 129 8.22 -10.18 0.70
CA PHE A 129 9.42 -10.46 1.49
C PHE A 129 9.14 -11.22 2.80
N GLU A 130 7.90 -11.21 3.30
CA GLU A 130 7.52 -11.99 4.49
C GLU A 130 7.28 -13.46 4.15
N VAL A 131 6.93 -13.75 2.90
CA VAL A 131 6.42 -15.07 2.49
C VAL A 131 7.34 -15.82 1.52
N VAL A 132 8.20 -15.11 0.80
CA VAL A 132 8.98 -15.64 -0.33
C VAL A 132 9.79 -16.90 0.02
N ASP A 133 10.29 -17.00 1.25
CA ASP A 133 11.13 -18.13 1.69
C ASP A 133 10.34 -19.41 1.97
N TRP A 134 9.02 -19.34 2.11
CA TRP A 134 8.19 -20.48 2.52
C TRP A 134 6.86 -20.62 1.78
N ILE A 135 6.53 -19.73 0.85
CA ILE A 135 5.26 -19.76 0.11
C ILE A 135 5.05 -21.04 -0.73
N HIS A 136 6.13 -21.79 -1.00
CA HIS A 136 6.09 -23.06 -1.71
C HIS A 136 6.24 -24.30 -0.80
N ALA A 137 6.28 -24.11 0.52
CA ALA A 137 6.39 -25.20 1.47
C ALA A 137 5.07 -25.99 1.61
N ALA A 138 5.16 -27.25 2.03
CA ALA A 138 3.99 -28.12 2.20
C ALA A 138 3.05 -27.62 3.33
N ASP A 139 3.59 -26.93 4.32
CA ASP A 139 2.89 -26.35 5.47
C ASP A 139 2.47 -24.87 5.24
N VAL A 140 2.38 -24.42 3.98
CA VAL A 140 2.09 -23.01 3.63
C VAL A 140 0.80 -22.50 4.26
N ALA A 141 -0.24 -23.32 4.34
CA ALA A 141 -1.52 -22.93 4.93
C ALA A 141 -1.37 -22.58 6.42
N ASP A 142 -0.64 -23.40 7.18
CA ASP A 142 -0.41 -23.19 8.61
C ASP A 142 0.47 -21.95 8.85
N ARG A 143 1.50 -21.76 8.02
CA ARG A 143 2.38 -20.56 8.09
C ARG A 143 1.62 -19.28 7.79
N MET A 144 0.76 -19.30 6.75
CA MET A 144 -0.06 -18.16 6.39
C MET A 144 -1.10 -17.88 7.49
N ALA A 145 -1.75 -18.91 8.04
CA ALA A 145 -2.67 -18.76 9.16
C ALA A 145 -1.98 -18.15 10.39
N ALA A 146 -0.75 -18.57 10.69
CA ALA A 146 0.04 -18.01 11.78
C ALA A 146 0.41 -16.54 11.51
N LEU A 147 0.82 -16.18 10.29
CA LEU A 147 1.12 -14.79 9.90
C LEU A 147 -0.11 -13.90 10.04
N VAL A 148 -1.22 -14.29 9.41
CA VAL A 148 -2.49 -13.55 9.46
C VAL A 148 -3.00 -13.45 10.90
N GLY A 149 -2.93 -14.53 11.68
CA GLY A 149 -3.34 -14.55 13.08
C GLY A 149 -2.61 -13.51 13.93
N ARG A 150 -1.29 -13.36 13.76
CA ARG A 150 -0.51 -12.30 14.43
C ARG A 150 -0.96 -10.89 14.04
N ARG A 151 -1.30 -10.67 12.77
CA ARG A 151 -1.75 -9.37 12.23
C ARG A 151 -3.21 -9.03 12.58
N LEU A 152 -4.04 -10.02 12.88
CA LEU A 152 -5.42 -9.81 13.32
C LEU A 152 -5.52 -9.51 14.82
N ALA A 153 -4.53 -9.92 15.60
CA ALA A 153 -4.42 -9.58 17.02
C ALA A 153 -3.94 -8.13 17.26
N THR A 154 -3.53 -7.43 16.20
CA THR A 154 -3.15 -6.01 16.16
C THR A 154 -4.26 -5.16 15.53
#